data_AF-A0A3D5UZH2-F1
#
_entry.id   AF-A0A3D5UZH2-F1
#
_cell.length_a   1.000
_cell.length_b   1.000
_cell.length_c   1.000
_cell.angle_alpha   90.00
_cell.angle_beta   90.00
_cell.angle_gamma   90.00
#
_symmetry.space_group_name_H-M   'P 1'
#
loop_
_entity.id
_entity.type
_entity.pdbx_description
1 polymer ?
#
loop_
_entity_poly.entity_id
_entity_poly.type
_entity_poly.pdbx_seq_one_letter_code
_entity_poly.pdbx_strand_id
1 'polypeptide(L)'
;MIFRWRKAAFLFLCVSIAAIGIGSTAYAQDARWRITKERWSEADEKAWQDFVAALGAADCWTFDECIKSPANPYRHTDPKTRFYVDCADMPYVLRAYFAWKNGLPFAWQSAMRSADGPGGDIRYSAYGNEVAARDSVPRTANGVNALSVLHGLVNVVSTAMFRRHSMDDDAVLFTDTYSPRLDREAIVPGTIAYDVNGHASLVWRVESGGRILIFSSHPDHSLSRTHLGREFLRTGPELGSIFQKFRPIEVVGATRASNGALVGGEIVGVPNAQIADYSLEQYQGNPPGDPRRSHSASWMWNGENLDF
;
A
#
# COMPACT_ATOMS: atom_id res chain seq x y z
N MET A 1 -90.48 -18.55 -30.12
CA MET A 1 -89.11 -19.10 -30.07
C MET A 1 -88.14 -17.93 -30.05
N ILE A 2 -87.71 -17.52 -28.85
CA ILE A 2 -86.32 -17.65 -28.35
C ILE A 2 -85.29 -17.02 -29.32
N PHE A 3 -84.80 -15.80 -29.02
CA PHE A 3 -83.42 -15.60 -28.54
C PHE A 3 -83.19 -14.14 -28.12
N ARG A 4 -82.90 -13.95 -26.83
CA ARG A 4 -82.40 -12.71 -26.21
C ARG A 4 -80.91 -12.59 -26.51
N TRP A 5 -80.43 -11.44 -26.98
CA TRP A 5 -79.00 -11.08 -26.92
C TRP A 5 -78.85 -9.85 -26.03
N ARG A 6 -78.27 -10.09 -24.84
CA ARG A 6 -77.94 -9.09 -23.83
C ARG A 6 -76.67 -8.36 -24.25
N LYS A 7 -76.72 -7.03 -24.25
CA LYS A 7 -75.54 -6.15 -24.34
C LYS A 7 -74.74 -6.30 -23.04
N ALA A 8 -73.50 -6.81 -23.12
CA ALA A 8 -72.55 -6.80 -22.01
C ALA A 8 -71.75 -5.49 -22.08
N ALA A 9 -71.96 -4.61 -21.09
CA ALA A 9 -71.11 -3.44 -20.86
C ALA A 9 -69.92 -3.88 -20.00
N PHE A 10 -68.70 -3.82 -20.55
CA PHE A 10 -67.47 -3.99 -19.79
C PHE A 10 -67.09 -2.66 -19.14
N LEU A 11 -67.27 -2.56 -17.82
CA LEU A 11 -66.64 -1.52 -17.00
C LEU A 11 -65.17 -1.89 -16.83
N PHE A 12 -64.26 -1.12 -17.43
CA PHE A 12 -62.84 -1.18 -17.08
C PHE A 12 -62.62 -0.41 -15.77
N LEU A 13 -62.42 -1.14 -14.67
CA LEU A 13 -61.97 -0.58 -13.41
C LEU A 13 -60.45 -0.42 -13.48
N CYS A 14 -59.97 0.79 -13.75
CA CYS A 14 -58.54 1.14 -13.63
C CYS A 14 -58.15 1.15 -12.16
N VAL A 15 -57.56 0.06 -11.67
CA VAL A 15 -56.88 0.00 -10.38
C VAL A 15 -55.52 0.66 -10.55
N SER A 16 -55.40 1.91 -10.12
CA SER A 16 -54.11 2.62 -10.02
C SER A 16 -53.31 2.00 -8.88
N ILE A 17 -52.37 1.11 -9.20
CA ILE A 17 -51.37 0.63 -8.25
C ILE A 17 -50.42 1.80 -8.00
N ALA A 18 -50.56 2.45 -6.85
CA ALA A 18 -49.56 3.39 -6.35
C ALA A 18 -48.29 2.58 -6.02
N ALA A 19 -47.32 2.62 -6.93
CA ALA A 19 -45.97 2.14 -6.67
C ALA A 19 -45.36 3.05 -5.59
N ILE A 20 -45.40 2.59 -4.33
CA ILE A 20 -44.60 3.17 -3.26
C ILE A 20 -43.15 2.88 -3.64
N GLY A 21 -42.51 3.85 -4.28
CA GLY A 21 -41.08 3.82 -4.50
C GLY A 21 -40.42 3.74 -3.13
N ILE A 22 -39.85 2.58 -2.82
CA ILE A 22 -38.86 2.48 -1.76
C ILE A 22 -37.68 3.30 -2.28
N GLY A 23 -37.66 4.58 -1.88
CA GLY A 23 -36.52 5.44 -2.08
C GLY A 23 -35.32 4.71 -1.53
N SER A 24 -34.41 4.31 -2.41
CA SER A 24 -33.10 3.84 -2.02
C SER A 24 -32.52 4.95 -1.15
N THR A 25 -32.39 4.72 0.15
CA THR A 25 -31.61 5.59 1.00
C THR A 25 -30.25 5.68 0.33
N ALA A 26 -29.92 6.85 -0.22
CA ALA A 26 -28.58 7.12 -0.70
C ALA A 26 -27.67 6.84 0.49
N TYR A 27 -26.99 5.70 0.47
CA TYR A 27 -25.88 5.45 1.39
C TYR A 27 -24.93 6.61 1.12
N ALA A 28 -24.86 7.56 2.04
CA ALA A 28 -23.79 8.54 2.04
C ALA A 28 -22.50 7.73 1.89
N GLN A 29 -21.71 8.02 0.86
CA GLN A 29 -20.42 7.38 0.63
C GLN A 29 -19.58 7.63 1.89
N ASP A 30 -19.56 6.62 2.75
CA ASP A 30 -19.08 6.77 4.11
C ASP A 30 -17.56 6.73 4.08
N ALA A 31 -16.93 7.90 4.22
CA ALA A 31 -15.48 8.05 4.25
C ALA A 31 -14.85 7.48 5.52
N ARG A 32 -15.60 6.77 6.38
CA ARG A 32 -15.11 6.26 7.66
C ARG A 32 -14.17 5.07 7.45
N TRP A 33 -12.95 5.18 7.99
CA TRP A 33 -12.04 4.07 8.20
C TRP A 33 -12.27 3.49 9.58
N ARG A 34 -12.87 2.30 9.59
CA ARG A 34 -13.04 1.49 10.80
C ARG A 34 -12.09 0.30 10.72
N ILE A 35 -11.17 0.21 11.66
CA ILE A 35 -10.30 -0.97 11.79
C ILE A 35 -11.14 -2.09 12.42
N THR A 36 -11.26 -3.21 11.72
CA THR A 36 -12.04 -4.38 12.17
C THR A 36 -11.20 -5.65 12.25
N LYS A 37 -10.02 -5.64 11.59
CA LYS A 37 -9.04 -6.73 11.61
C LYS A 37 -7.86 -6.35 12.49
N GLU A 38 -7.31 -7.34 13.18
CA GLU A 38 -6.13 -7.17 14.05
C GLU A 38 -4.84 -7.15 13.24
N ARG A 39 -4.79 -7.85 12.10
CA ARG A 39 -3.62 -7.99 11.24
C ARG A 39 -4.03 -8.08 9.77
N TRP A 40 -3.06 -7.92 8.87
CA TRP A 40 -3.21 -8.31 7.46
C TRP A 40 -3.08 -9.83 7.36
N SER A 41 -4.07 -10.50 6.79
CA SER A 41 -3.97 -11.93 6.49
C SER A 41 -3.21 -12.16 5.18
N GLU A 42 -2.77 -13.40 4.94
CA GLU A 42 -2.19 -13.78 3.64
C GLU A 42 -3.13 -13.47 2.46
N ALA A 43 -4.44 -13.62 2.68
CA ALA A 43 -5.45 -13.27 1.67
C ALA A 43 -5.53 -11.75 1.43
N ASP A 44 -5.37 -10.93 2.48
CA ASP A 44 -5.29 -9.47 2.34
C ASP A 44 -4.03 -9.05 1.59
N GLU A 45 -2.89 -9.68 1.87
CA GLU A 45 -1.63 -9.44 1.15
C GLU A 45 -1.74 -9.85 -0.33
N LYS A 46 -2.37 -10.99 -0.62
CA LYS A 46 -2.61 -11.42 -2.00
C LYS A 46 -3.54 -10.45 -2.74
N ALA A 47 -4.61 -10.00 -2.11
CA ALA A 47 -5.53 -9.03 -2.68
C ALA A 47 -4.87 -7.66 -2.90
N TRP A 48 -3.94 -7.25 -2.03
CA TRP A 48 -3.10 -6.09 -2.24
C TRP A 48 -2.22 -6.22 -3.49
N GLN A 49 -1.56 -7.37 -3.67
CA GLN A 49 -0.75 -7.64 -4.87
C GLN A 49 -1.61 -7.54 -6.14
N ASP A 50 -2.79 -8.16 -6.15
CA ASP A 50 -3.70 -8.13 -7.30
C ASP A 50 -4.19 -6.71 -7.60
N PHE A 51 -4.48 -5.93 -6.56
CA PHE A 51 -4.87 -4.53 -6.69
C PHE A 51 -3.76 -3.66 -7.32
N VAL A 52 -2.53 -3.81 -6.84
CA VAL A 52 -1.37 -3.08 -7.40
C VAL A 52 -1.11 -3.51 -8.85
N ALA A 53 -1.16 -4.80 -9.14
CA ALA A 53 -0.99 -5.33 -10.49
C ALA A 53 -2.03 -4.78 -11.46
N ALA A 54 -3.31 -4.72 -11.05
CA ALA A 54 -4.39 -4.19 -11.86
C ALA A 54 -4.20 -2.69 -12.15
N LEU A 55 -3.82 -1.89 -11.15
CA LEU A 55 -3.57 -0.46 -11.32
C LEU A 55 -2.35 -0.19 -12.20
N GLY A 56 -1.27 -0.96 -12.01
CA GLY A 56 -0.08 -0.88 -12.86
C GLY A 56 -0.36 -1.31 -14.30
N ALA A 57 -1.37 -2.14 -14.56
CA ALA A 57 -1.77 -2.52 -15.91
C ALA A 57 -2.81 -1.57 -16.54
N ALA A 58 -3.43 -0.67 -15.77
CA ALA A 58 -4.50 0.20 -16.25
C ALA A 58 -4.00 1.29 -17.22
N ASP A 59 -4.84 1.65 -18.19
CA ASP A 59 -4.58 2.79 -19.10
C ASP A 59 -5.02 4.10 -18.43
N CYS A 60 -4.11 4.67 -17.64
CA CYS A 60 -4.30 5.90 -16.86
C CYS A 60 -2.95 6.60 -16.64
N TRP A 61 -2.95 7.93 -16.50
CA TRP A 61 -1.73 8.74 -16.60
C TRP A 61 -1.49 9.66 -15.40
N THR A 62 -2.35 9.58 -14.39
CA THR A 62 -2.15 10.20 -13.07
C THR A 62 -2.59 9.22 -12.00
N PHE A 63 -2.09 9.37 -10.77
CA PHE A 63 -2.57 8.54 -9.66
C PHE A 63 -4.09 8.67 -9.45
N ASP A 64 -4.63 9.88 -9.55
CA ASP A 64 -6.07 10.16 -9.40
C ASP A 64 -6.92 9.46 -10.47
N GLU A 65 -6.46 9.45 -11.72
CA GLU A 65 -7.11 8.70 -12.79
C GLU A 65 -7.05 7.19 -12.53
N CYS A 66 -5.88 6.68 -12.13
CA CYS A 66 -5.69 5.26 -11.90
C CYS A 66 -6.58 4.75 -10.76
N ILE A 67 -6.66 5.46 -9.64
CA ILE A 67 -7.50 5.06 -8.51
C ILE A 67 -9.00 5.16 -8.85
N LYS A 68 -9.39 5.98 -9.82
CA LYS A 68 -10.77 6.08 -10.32
C LYS A 68 -11.08 5.15 -11.50
N SER A 69 -10.07 4.47 -12.02
CA SER A 69 -10.20 3.57 -13.17
C SER A 69 -10.96 2.27 -12.82
N PRO A 70 -11.46 1.52 -13.82
CA PRO A 70 -12.09 0.23 -13.60
C PRO A 70 -11.21 -0.81 -12.87
N ALA A 71 -9.89 -0.64 -12.87
CA ALA A 71 -8.95 -1.51 -12.16
C ALA A 71 -9.07 -1.42 -10.64
N ASN A 72 -9.63 -0.32 -10.10
CA ASN A 72 -9.96 -0.22 -8.69
C ASN A 72 -11.40 -0.75 -8.43
N PRO A 73 -11.57 -1.89 -7.74
CA PRO A 73 -12.89 -2.43 -7.43
C PRO A 73 -13.67 -1.54 -6.45
N TYR A 74 -13.00 -0.69 -5.68
CA TYR A 74 -13.58 0.11 -4.62
C TYR A 74 -14.05 1.50 -5.08
N ARG A 75 -13.69 1.94 -6.28
CA ARG A 75 -13.87 3.32 -6.79
C ARG A 75 -15.27 3.92 -6.59
N HIS A 76 -16.32 3.09 -6.66
CA HIS A 76 -17.72 3.54 -6.55
C HIS A 76 -18.14 3.86 -5.11
N THR A 77 -17.37 3.39 -4.13
CA THR A 77 -17.61 3.63 -2.71
C THR A 77 -16.90 4.89 -2.22
N ASP A 78 -16.05 5.51 -3.04
CA ASP A 78 -15.24 6.64 -2.64
C ASP A 78 -16.03 7.94 -2.68
N PRO A 79 -15.97 8.77 -1.61
CA PRO A 79 -16.47 10.14 -1.65
C PRO A 79 -15.74 10.94 -2.75
N LYS A 80 -16.36 12.02 -3.22
CA LYS A 80 -15.72 12.93 -4.17
C LYS A 80 -14.45 13.53 -3.57
N THR A 81 -13.29 13.14 -4.11
CA THR A 81 -11.97 13.61 -3.68
C THR A 81 -11.00 13.63 -4.87
N ARG A 82 -9.85 14.27 -4.67
CA ARG A 82 -8.69 14.16 -5.55
C ARG A 82 -7.47 13.75 -4.75
N PHE A 83 -6.62 12.97 -5.38
CA PHE A 83 -5.34 12.55 -4.82
C PHE A 83 -4.20 13.11 -5.67
N TYR A 84 -3.38 13.94 -5.04
CA TYR A 84 -2.12 14.42 -5.59
C TYR A 84 -1.04 13.78 -4.75
N VAL A 85 -0.28 12.89 -5.37
CA VAL A 85 0.76 12.09 -4.70
C VAL A 85 1.99 12.13 -5.57
N ASP A 86 3.16 12.26 -4.97
CA ASP A 86 4.43 12.09 -5.67
C ASP A 86 4.94 10.63 -5.56
N CYS A 87 6.20 10.42 -5.95
CA CYS A 87 6.82 9.11 -5.94
C CYS A 87 6.96 8.51 -4.54
N ALA A 88 7.18 9.34 -3.52
CA ALA A 88 7.34 8.92 -2.13
C ALA A 88 5.99 8.62 -1.48
N ASP A 89 5.00 9.45 -1.77
CA ASP A 89 3.64 9.31 -1.24
C ASP A 89 2.95 8.05 -1.77
N MET A 90 3.12 7.75 -3.06
CA MET A 90 2.32 6.74 -3.76
C MET A 90 2.32 5.37 -3.07
N PRO A 91 3.45 4.76 -2.67
CA PRO A 91 3.45 3.51 -1.91
C PRO A 91 2.59 3.56 -0.65
N TYR A 92 2.74 4.61 0.17
CA TYR A 92 2.06 4.76 1.44
C TYR A 92 0.57 5.04 1.26
N VAL A 93 0.23 6.01 0.42
CA VAL A 93 -1.16 6.39 0.16
C VAL A 93 -1.93 5.24 -0.47
N LEU A 94 -1.32 4.49 -1.40
CA LEU A 94 -1.99 3.37 -2.03
C LEU A 94 -2.23 2.20 -1.06
N ARG A 95 -1.23 1.89 -0.22
CA ARG A 95 -1.35 0.86 0.83
C ARG A 95 -2.37 1.25 1.88
N ALA A 96 -2.37 2.51 2.32
CA ALA A 96 -3.34 3.06 3.27
C ALA A 96 -4.77 3.09 2.67
N TYR A 97 -4.91 3.45 1.39
CA TYR A 97 -6.19 3.40 0.69
C TYR A 97 -6.74 1.97 0.70
N PHE A 98 -5.93 0.98 0.30
CA PHE A 98 -6.33 -0.42 0.34
C PHE A 98 -6.70 -0.87 1.76
N ALA A 99 -5.92 -0.44 2.76
CA ALA A 99 -6.17 -0.76 4.15
C ALA A 99 -7.53 -0.22 4.63
N TRP A 100 -7.85 1.03 4.26
CA TRP A 100 -9.14 1.64 4.52
C TRP A 100 -10.28 0.83 3.92
N LYS A 101 -10.19 0.47 2.63
CA LYS A 101 -11.28 -0.24 1.94
C LYS A 101 -11.56 -1.62 2.52
N ASN A 102 -10.60 -2.21 3.23
CA ASN A 102 -10.68 -3.56 3.78
C ASN A 102 -10.70 -3.61 5.33
N GLY A 103 -10.82 -2.45 5.99
CA GLY A 103 -10.90 -2.37 7.46
C GLY A 103 -9.66 -2.88 8.18
N LEU A 104 -8.49 -2.73 7.55
CA LEU A 104 -7.18 -3.19 8.02
C LEU A 104 -6.50 -2.11 8.87
N PRO A 105 -5.58 -2.50 9.79
CA PRO A 105 -4.73 -1.56 10.49
C PRO A 105 -3.69 -0.95 9.54
N PHE A 106 -3.29 0.29 9.84
CA PHE A 106 -2.21 0.97 9.13
C PHE A 106 -1.45 1.88 10.10
N ALA A 107 -0.14 1.87 10.00
CA ALA A 107 0.80 2.71 10.75
C ALA A 107 1.91 3.16 9.81
N TRP A 108 2.52 4.29 10.15
CA TRP A 108 3.64 4.85 9.41
C TRP A 108 4.61 5.53 10.38
N GLN A 109 5.88 5.61 9.99
CA GLN A 109 6.83 6.50 10.62
C GLN A 109 6.44 7.94 10.33
N SER A 110 6.24 8.75 11.37
CA SER A 110 5.75 10.13 11.25
C SER A 110 6.85 11.17 11.38
N ALA A 111 8.02 10.76 11.88
CA ALA A 111 9.21 11.58 11.90
C ALA A 111 10.46 10.71 11.74
N MET A 112 11.45 11.25 11.02
CA MET A 112 12.75 10.63 10.79
C MET A 112 13.85 11.56 11.28
N ARG A 113 14.96 10.99 11.72
CA ARG A 113 16.21 11.72 12.01
C ARG A 113 17.36 11.13 11.22
N SER A 114 18.28 11.97 10.74
CA SER A 114 19.48 11.48 10.07
C SER A 114 20.42 10.80 11.08
N ALA A 115 20.98 9.67 10.67
CA ALA A 115 22.09 9.02 11.38
C ALA A 115 23.40 9.83 11.28
N ASP A 116 23.50 10.76 10.32
CA ASP A 116 24.66 11.65 10.17
C ASP A 116 24.72 12.77 11.23
N GLY A 117 23.65 12.94 12.00
CA GLY A 117 23.44 14.10 12.86
C GLY A 117 22.62 15.23 12.20
N PRO A 118 22.47 16.37 12.88
CA PRO A 118 21.57 17.44 12.44
C PRO A 118 22.13 18.29 11.28
N GLY A 119 21.24 18.93 10.53
CA GLY A 119 21.58 20.03 9.61
C GLY A 119 21.56 19.69 8.11
N GLY A 120 21.54 18.41 7.75
CA GLY A 120 21.39 17.96 6.36
C GLY A 120 19.93 17.71 5.96
N ASP A 121 19.67 17.68 4.64
CA ASP A 121 18.43 17.13 4.11
C ASP A 121 18.43 15.62 4.31
N ILE A 122 17.56 15.15 5.21
CA ILE A 122 17.47 13.75 5.62
C ILE A 122 17.10 12.80 4.47
N ARG A 123 16.60 13.31 3.33
CA ARG A 123 16.35 12.49 2.13
C ARG A 123 17.65 11.97 1.49
N TYR A 124 18.78 12.61 1.81
CA TYR A 124 20.09 12.34 1.21
C TYR A 124 21.19 12.03 2.25
N SER A 125 20.81 11.55 3.44
CA SER A 125 21.75 11.24 4.53
C SER A 125 22.75 10.13 4.18
N ALA A 126 24.04 10.33 4.41
CA ALA A 126 25.09 9.41 4.00
C ALA A 126 25.02 8.03 4.68
N TYR A 127 24.54 7.98 5.93
CA TYR A 127 24.41 6.76 6.73
C TYR A 127 22.94 6.36 6.99
N GLY A 128 22.01 6.94 6.23
CA GLY A 128 20.59 6.67 6.34
C GLY A 128 19.92 7.39 7.51
N ASN A 129 18.69 6.99 7.79
CA ASN A 129 17.83 7.62 8.79
C ASN A 129 17.31 6.59 9.80
N GLU A 130 17.03 7.10 11.00
CA GLU A 130 16.39 6.38 12.09
C GLU A 130 14.97 6.92 12.30
N VAL A 131 14.06 6.04 12.71
CA VAL A 131 12.69 6.40 13.06
C VAL A 131 12.70 7.19 14.37
N ALA A 132 12.17 8.41 14.34
CA ALA A 132 12.08 9.29 15.52
C ALA A 132 10.67 9.31 16.13
N ALA A 133 9.64 9.10 15.32
CA ALA A 133 8.26 8.97 15.78
C ALA A 133 7.46 8.11 14.79
N ARG A 134 6.38 7.53 15.29
CA ARG A 134 5.41 6.75 14.52
C ARG A 134 4.01 7.23 14.81
N ASP A 135 3.14 7.12 13.82
CA ASP A 135 1.70 7.31 13.96
C ASP A 135 0.94 6.09 13.45
N SER A 136 -0.35 6.04 13.79
CA SER A 136 -1.24 5.03 13.26
C SER A 136 -2.66 5.54 13.10
N VAL A 137 -3.43 4.85 12.26
CA VAL A 137 -4.86 5.12 12.14
C VAL A 137 -5.53 4.89 13.50
N PRO A 138 -6.20 5.90 14.09
CA PRO A 138 -6.82 5.75 15.40
C PRO A 138 -7.91 4.68 15.39
N ARG A 139 -7.86 3.82 16.40
CA ARG A 139 -8.80 2.71 16.60
C ARG A 139 -9.94 3.16 17.51
N THR A 140 -11.04 3.58 16.90
CA THR A 140 -12.23 4.06 17.61
C THR A 140 -13.48 3.34 17.13
N ALA A 141 -14.52 3.26 17.99
CA ALA A 141 -15.78 2.61 17.62
C ALA A 141 -16.44 3.26 16.40
N ASN A 142 -16.31 4.58 16.28
CA ASN A 142 -16.89 5.35 15.17
C ASN A 142 -16.02 5.30 13.91
N GLY A 143 -14.76 4.88 14.00
CA GLY A 143 -13.77 5.05 12.93
C GLY A 143 -13.29 6.50 12.82
N VAL A 144 -12.43 6.76 11.84
CA VAL A 144 -11.90 8.09 11.52
C VAL A 144 -12.20 8.47 10.08
N ASN A 145 -12.07 9.75 9.72
CA ASN A 145 -12.18 10.16 8.32
C ASN A 145 -10.95 9.68 7.54
N ALA A 146 -11.16 8.75 6.60
CA ALA A 146 -10.07 8.18 5.81
C ALA A 146 -9.39 9.21 4.91
N LEU A 147 -10.15 10.13 4.30
CA LEU A 147 -9.57 11.16 3.44
C LEU A 147 -8.63 12.08 4.23
N SER A 148 -8.98 12.43 5.46
CA SER A 148 -8.11 13.21 6.34
C SER A 148 -6.79 12.49 6.64
N VAL A 149 -6.83 11.17 6.84
CA VAL A 149 -5.62 10.35 7.02
C VAL A 149 -4.80 10.32 5.73
N LEU A 150 -5.43 10.01 4.59
CA LEU A 150 -4.75 9.88 3.30
C LEU A 150 -4.09 11.20 2.85
N HIS A 151 -4.78 12.33 3.01
CA HIS A 151 -4.20 13.66 2.76
C HIS A 151 -3.15 14.05 3.79
N GLY A 152 -3.28 13.57 5.03
CA GLY A 152 -2.24 13.72 6.06
C GLY A 152 -0.94 13.04 5.68
N LEU A 153 -1.00 11.82 5.13
CA LEU A 153 0.18 11.06 4.69
C LEU A 153 1.01 11.84 3.66
N VAL A 154 0.36 12.48 2.69
CA VAL A 154 1.04 13.30 1.65
C VAL A 154 1.87 14.44 2.24
N ASN A 155 1.54 14.92 3.45
CA ASN A 155 2.28 16.00 4.10
C ASN A 155 3.38 15.51 5.06
N VAL A 156 3.49 14.19 5.26
CA VAL A 156 4.38 13.58 6.26
C VAL A 156 5.39 12.66 5.57
N VAL A 157 4.95 11.90 4.57
CA VAL A 157 5.78 10.94 3.85
C VAL A 157 6.79 11.66 2.96
N SER A 158 8.00 11.12 2.91
CA SER A 158 9.04 11.55 1.98
C SER A 158 10.01 10.39 1.72
N THR A 159 10.90 10.54 0.75
CA THR A 159 11.90 9.51 0.45
C THR A 159 12.88 9.22 1.59
N ALA A 160 13.00 10.12 2.57
CA ALA A 160 13.74 9.88 3.80
C ALA A 160 13.23 8.64 4.56
N MET A 161 11.96 8.26 4.34
CA MET A 161 11.36 7.12 5.01
C MET A 161 11.89 5.77 4.52
N PHE A 162 12.22 5.69 3.23
CA PHE A 162 12.78 4.48 2.63
C PHE A 162 14.29 4.40 2.89
N ARG A 163 14.97 5.53 3.13
CA ARG A 163 16.41 5.60 3.43
C ARG A 163 16.70 5.22 4.89
N ARG A 164 16.54 3.93 5.22
CA ARG A 164 16.74 3.38 6.58
C ARG A 164 17.69 2.20 6.55
N HIS A 165 18.27 1.88 7.71
CA HIS A 165 19.19 0.75 7.80
C HIS A 165 18.42 -0.58 7.73
N SER A 166 18.90 -1.50 6.89
CA SER A 166 18.13 -2.68 6.50
C SER A 166 17.97 -3.73 7.60
N MET A 167 18.84 -3.66 8.60
CA MET A 167 18.86 -4.56 9.76
C MET A 167 18.11 -3.99 10.96
N ASP A 168 17.57 -2.76 10.87
CA ASP A 168 16.86 -2.15 11.98
C ASP A 168 15.62 -2.97 12.36
N ASP A 169 15.47 -3.20 13.65
CA ASP A 169 14.45 -4.10 14.21
C ASP A 169 13.99 -3.66 15.62
N ASP A 170 13.95 -2.34 15.86
CA ASP A 170 13.45 -1.78 17.11
C ASP A 170 11.99 -2.19 17.33
N ALA A 171 11.62 -2.64 18.53
CA ALA A 171 10.28 -3.14 18.82
C ALA A 171 9.21 -2.03 18.90
N VAL A 172 9.61 -0.80 19.24
CA VAL A 172 8.73 0.35 19.47
C VAL A 172 8.75 1.27 18.26
N LEU A 173 9.94 1.68 17.83
CA LEU A 173 10.21 2.53 16.68
C LEU A 173 10.63 1.69 15.46
N PHE A 174 9.92 0.59 15.22
CA PHE A 174 10.18 -0.28 14.08
C PHE A 174 10.09 0.49 12.75
N THR A 175 10.78 -0.01 11.73
CA THR A 175 10.75 0.52 10.37
C THR A 175 9.49 0.07 9.64
N ASP A 176 8.87 0.95 8.84
CA ASP A 176 7.66 0.61 8.08
C ASP A 176 7.89 -0.45 7.02
N THR A 177 9.14 -0.64 6.61
CA THR A 177 9.53 -1.60 5.59
C THR A 177 10.66 -2.51 6.05
N TYR A 178 10.76 -3.68 5.43
CA TYR A 178 11.87 -4.63 5.60
C TYR A 178 12.49 -4.97 4.24
N SER A 179 13.70 -5.54 4.28
CA SER A 179 14.41 -6.01 3.09
C SER A 179 13.95 -7.44 2.74
N PRO A 180 13.34 -7.66 1.56
CA PRO A 180 12.89 -8.98 1.15
C PRO A 180 14.01 -9.83 0.55
N ARG A 181 13.79 -11.15 0.50
CA ARG A 181 14.57 -12.11 -0.29
C ARG A 181 14.50 -11.80 -1.78
N LEU A 182 15.56 -12.11 -2.51
CA LEU A 182 15.65 -11.81 -3.93
C LEU A 182 15.18 -13.01 -4.77
N ASP A 183 13.88 -13.25 -4.76
CA ASP A 183 13.25 -14.30 -5.58
C ASP A 183 11.86 -13.89 -6.09
N ARG A 184 11.21 -14.80 -6.83
CA ARG A 184 9.92 -14.55 -7.50
C ARG A 184 8.74 -14.59 -6.53
N GLU A 185 8.92 -15.18 -5.36
CA GLU A 185 7.92 -15.30 -4.32
C GLU A 185 7.90 -14.06 -3.43
N ALA A 186 9.04 -13.40 -3.25
CA ALA A 186 9.20 -12.22 -2.40
C ALA A 186 9.10 -10.91 -3.19
N ILE A 187 9.64 -10.83 -4.41
CA ILE A 187 9.53 -9.66 -5.28
C ILE A 187 8.28 -9.77 -6.15
N VAL A 188 7.20 -9.13 -5.70
CA VAL A 188 5.85 -9.28 -6.25
C VAL A 188 5.19 -7.91 -6.42
N PRO A 189 4.03 -7.79 -7.11
CA PRO A 189 3.30 -6.54 -7.17
C PRO A 189 3.06 -5.95 -5.77
N GLY A 190 3.40 -4.67 -5.58
CA GLY A 190 3.35 -4.00 -4.29
C GLY A 190 4.67 -3.97 -3.52
N THR A 191 5.71 -4.69 -3.96
CA THR A 191 7.09 -4.46 -3.51
C THR A 191 7.52 -3.05 -3.93
N ILE A 192 8.18 -2.33 -3.03
CA ILE A 192 8.71 -0.99 -3.27
C ILE A 192 10.11 -1.13 -3.87
N ALA A 193 10.39 -0.38 -4.93
CA ALA A 193 11.73 -0.14 -5.42
C ALA A 193 12.13 1.30 -5.04
N TYR A 194 13.19 1.43 -4.25
CA TYR A 194 13.72 2.70 -3.76
C TYR A 194 15.11 2.96 -4.33
N ASP A 195 15.30 4.17 -4.87
CA ASP A 195 16.59 4.70 -5.29
C ASP A 195 17.06 5.77 -4.30
N VAL A 196 18.33 5.67 -3.92
CA VAL A 196 19.00 6.60 -3.00
C VAL A 196 19.08 8.03 -3.52
N ASN A 197 18.90 8.27 -4.83
CA ASN A 197 18.76 9.63 -5.37
C ASN A 197 17.38 10.25 -5.11
N GLY A 198 16.52 9.58 -4.35
CA GLY A 198 15.24 10.13 -3.90
C GLY A 198 14.07 9.80 -4.82
N HIS A 199 14.09 8.62 -5.44
CA HIS A 199 12.95 8.10 -6.19
C HIS A 199 12.38 6.83 -5.54
N ALA A 200 11.07 6.69 -5.54
CA ALA A 200 10.38 5.49 -5.08
C ALA A 200 9.34 5.05 -6.11
N SER A 201 9.20 3.75 -6.26
CA SER A 201 8.30 3.12 -7.23
C SER A 201 7.67 1.88 -6.61
N LEU A 202 6.55 1.44 -7.16
CA LEU A 202 5.99 0.12 -6.85
C LEU A 202 6.26 -0.83 -8.01
N VAL A 203 6.59 -2.07 -7.69
CA VAL A 203 6.52 -3.19 -8.63
C VAL A 203 5.05 -3.45 -8.93
N TRP A 204 4.67 -3.58 -10.20
CA TRP A 204 3.32 -4.00 -10.60
C TRP A 204 3.31 -5.31 -11.41
N ARG A 205 4.46 -5.73 -11.94
CA ARG A 205 4.61 -7.03 -12.61
C ARG A 205 6.06 -7.49 -12.58
N VAL A 206 6.26 -8.79 -12.43
CA VAL A 206 7.54 -9.46 -12.71
C VAL A 206 7.31 -10.42 -13.87
N GLU A 207 7.99 -10.19 -14.99
CA GLU A 207 7.84 -11.01 -16.20
C GLU A 207 8.53 -12.37 -16.05
N SER A 208 8.16 -13.34 -16.88
CA SER A 208 8.77 -14.68 -16.86
C SER A 208 10.28 -14.64 -17.10
N GLY A 209 10.77 -13.66 -17.87
CA GLY A 209 12.21 -13.42 -18.07
C GLY A 209 12.93 -12.74 -16.90
N GLY A 210 12.23 -12.40 -15.82
CA GLY A 210 12.80 -11.71 -14.64
C GLY A 210 12.79 -10.19 -14.74
N ARG A 211 12.32 -9.62 -15.85
CA ARG A 211 12.14 -8.16 -15.97
C ARG A 211 11.07 -7.67 -14.99
N ILE A 212 11.45 -6.73 -14.15
CA ILE A 212 10.57 -6.12 -13.16
C ILE A 212 9.99 -4.85 -13.76
N LEU A 213 8.67 -4.75 -13.80
CA LEU A 213 7.97 -3.55 -14.23
C LEU A 213 7.48 -2.78 -13.02
N ILE A 214 7.77 -1.49 -13.05
CA ILE A 214 7.48 -0.54 -12.00
C ILE A 214 6.61 0.60 -12.53
N PHE A 215 5.94 1.27 -11.60
CA PHE A 215 5.17 2.47 -11.86
C PHE A 215 5.33 3.43 -10.69
N SER A 216 5.30 4.73 -11.00
CA SER A 216 5.48 5.78 -10.02
C SER A 216 4.77 7.05 -10.45
N SER A 217 4.29 7.79 -9.45
CA SER A 217 3.74 9.13 -9.59
C SER A 217 4.87 10.16 -9.50
N HIS A 218 4.70 11.29 -10.16
CA HIS A 218 5.70 12.36 -10.25
C HIS A 218 5.21 13.64 -9.55
N PRO A 219 6.12 14.57 -9.21
CA PRO A 219 5.74 15.86 -8.62
C PRO A 219 4.80 16.70 -9.49
N ASP A 220 4.76 16.47 -10.80
CA ASP A 220 3.80 17.09 -11.73
C ASP A 220 2.45 16.34 -11.82
N HIS A 221 2.25 15.34 -10.95
CA HIS A 221 1.10 14.45 -10.84
C HIS A 221 0.90 13.48 -12.00
N SER A 222 1.83 13.43 -12.95
CA SER A 222 1.84 12.37 -13.96
C SER A 222 2.24 11.04 -13.33
N LEU A 223 1.78 9.95 -13.92
CA LEU A 223 2.12 8.59 -13.55
C LEU A 223 2.75 7.90 -14.75
N SER A 224 3.91 7.31 -14.52
CA SER A 224 4.67 6.60 -15.54
C SER A 224 4.81 5.12 -15.21
N ARG A 225 5.00 4.31 -16.25
CA ARG A 225 5.30 2.88 -16.16
C ARG A 225 6.61 2.64 -16.89
N THR A 226 7.52 1.91 -16.28
CA THR A 226 8.80 1.54 -16.87
C THR A 226 9.24 0.16 -16.34
N HIS A 227 10.43 -0.28 -16.70
CA HIS A 227 11.10 -1.39 -16.05
C HIS A 227 12.13 -0.86 -15.05
N LEU A 228 12.44 -1.65 -14.03
CA LEU A 228 13.54 -1.39 -13.11
C LEU A 228 14.86 -1.40 -13.91
N GLY A 229 15.53 -0.26 -13.99
CA GLY A 229 16.81 -0.12 -14.68
C GLY A 229 17.96 0.17 -13.73
N ARG A 230 19.12 0.51 -14.33
CA ARG A 230 20.39 0.75 -13.62
C ARG A 230 20.40 2.05 -12.81
N GLU A 231 19.39 2.89 -12.98
CA GLU A 231 19.19 4.11 -12.19
C GLU A 231 18.91 3.80 -10.72
N PHE A 232 18.36 2.63 -10.39
CA PHE A 232 18.23 2.17 -9.01
C PHE A 232 19.57 1.63 -8.52
N LEU A 233 20.34 2.49 -7.86
CA LEU A 233 21.69 2.16 -7.45
C LEU A 233 21.68 1.15 -6.30
N ARG A 234 22.49 0.10 -6.44
CA ARG A 234 22.81 -0.80 -5.33
C ARG A 234 23.68 -0.06 -4.30
N THR A 235 23.26 -0.07 -3.04
CA THR A 235 24.03 0.50 -1.92
C THR A 235 24.28 -0.52 -0.82
N GLY A 236 24.91 -0.09 0.29
CA GLY A 236 24.93 -0.88 1.51
C GLY A 236 23.58 -0.89 2.22
N PRO A 237 23.42 -1.77 3.23
CA PRO A 237 22.18 -1.92 4.00
C PRO A 237 21.76 -0.64 4.70
N GLU A 238 22.69 0.26 5.01
CA GLU A 238 22.46 1.53 5.70
C GLU A 238 21.52 2.47 4.96
N LEU A 239 21.38 2.33 3.63
CA LEU A 239 20.51 3.19 2.83
C LEU A 239 19.21 2.50 2.36
N GLY A 240 19.06 1.19 2.57
CA GLY A 240 17.80 0.49 2.31
C GLY A 240 17.42 0.25 0.85
N SER A 241 18.28 0.56 -0.13
CA SER A 241 18.02 0.26 -1.55
C SER A 241 18.28 -1.22 -1.89
N ILE A 242 17.58 -1.88 -2.81
CA ILE A 242 16.57 -1.35 -3.73
C ILE A 242 15.18 -1.78 -3.26
N PHE A 243 15.01 -3.07 -2.96
CA PHE A 243 13.70 -3.64 -2.71
C PHE A 243 13.31 -3.51 -1.24
N GLN A 244 12.07 -3.11 -1.01
CA GLN A 244 11.48 -3.02 0.31
C GLN A 244 10.04 -3.55 0.29
N LYS A 245 9.58 -4.14 1.38
CA LYS A 245 8.18 -4.53 1.57
C LYS A 245 7.65 -3.93 2.86
N PHE A 246 6.36 -3.58 2.89
CA PHE A 246 5.71 -3.13 4.12
C PHE A 246 5.84 -4.19 5.21
N ARG A 247 6.32 -3.79 6.38
CA ARG A 247 6.46 -4.66 7.54
C ARG A 247 5.07 -5.12 8.00
N PRO A 248 4.87 -6.43 8.24
CA PRO A 248 3.64 -6.90 8.85
C PRO A 248 3.43 -6.26 10.23
N ILE A 249 2.21 -5.79 10.48
CA ILE A 249 1.81 -5.17 11.73
C ILE A 249 0.60 -5.88 12.34
N GLU A 250 0.51 -5.85 13.66
CA GLU A 250 -0.61 -6.41 14.42
C GLU A 250 -1.11 -5.41 15.47
N VAL A 251 -2.42 -5.35 15.65
CA VAL A 251 -3.08 -4.64 16.74
C VAL A 251 -3.18 -5.58 17.94
N VAL A 252 -2.55 -5.21 19.04
CA VAL A 252 -2.58 -5.97 20.30
C VAL A 252 -3.32 -5.20 21.39
N GLY A 253 -4.04 -5.92 22.26
CA GLY A 253 -4.72 -5.32 23.41
C GLY A 253 -5.93 -4.42 23.09
N ALA A 254 -6.45 -4.45 21.86
CA ALA A 254 -7.67 -3.71 21.51
C ALA A 254 -8.93 -4.44 22.00
N THR A 255 -9.99 -3.68 22.24
CA THR A 255 -11.33 -4.20 22.53
C THR A 255 -12.20 -4.15 21.29
N ARG A 256 -13.13 -5.10 21.13
CA ARG A 256 -14.05 -5.14 19.99
C ARG A 256 -15.39 -4.50 20.36
N ALA A 257 -15.77 -3.44 19.67
CA ALA A 257 -17.08 -2.81 19.79
C ALA A 257 -18.17 -3.66 19.13
N SER A 258 -19.44 -3.38 19.46
CA SER A 258 -20.61 -4.11 18.93
C SER A 258 -20.74 -4.07 17.39
N ASN A 259 -20.17 -3.04 16.75
CA ASN A 259 -20.13 -2.89 15.30
C ASN A 259 -18.89 -3.54 14.65
N GLY A 260 -18.13 -4.34 15.41
CA GLY A 260 -16.93 -5.04 14.97
C GLY A 260 -15.65 -4.19 14.96
N ALA A 261 -15.72 -2.89 15.25
CA ALA A 261 -14.54 -2.02 15.33
C ALA A 261 -13.59 -2.46 16.44
N LEU A 262 -12.29 -2.39 16.20
CA LEU A 262 -11.27 -2.43 17.23
C LEU A 262 -11.11 -1.04 17.85
N VAL A 263 -11.03 -0.99 19.18
CA VAL A 263 -10.93 0.23 19.98
C VAL A 263 -9.76 0.14 20.94
N GLY A 264 -8.89 1.16 20.93
CA GLY A 264 -7.68 1.19 21.75
C GLY A 264 -6.61 0.19 21.27
N GLY A 265 -5.84 -0.34 22.21
CA GLY A 265 -4.69 -1.21 21.92
C GLY A 265 -3.53 -0.49 21.25
N GLU A 266 -2.50 -1.25 20.91
CA GLU A 266 -1.25 -0.77 20.32
C GLU A 266 -0.95 -1.49 19.03
N ILE A 267 -0.16 -0.88 18.15
CA ILE A 267 0.35 -1.54 16.95
C ILE A 267 1.79 -1.97 17.21
N VAL A 268 2.06 -3.25 16.95
CA VAL A 268 3.40 -3.84 16.98
C VAL A 268 3.81 -4.25 15.57
N GLY A 269 5.09 -4.08 15.26
CA GLY A 269 5.70 -4.59 14.03
C GLY A 269 6.28 -5.99 14.25
N VAL A 270 6.14 -6.86 13.26
CA VAL A 270 6.77 -8.20 13.30
C VAL A 270 8.29 -8.05 13.21
N PRO A 271 9.10 -8.61 14.13
CA PRO A 271 10.55 -8.54 14.07
C PRO A 271 11.13 -9.24 12.82
N ASN A 272 12.28 -8.79 12.32
CA ASN A 272 12.95 -9.32 11.13
C ASN A 272 13.12 -10.84 11.21
N ALA A 273 13.48 -11.37 12.37
CA ALA A 273 13.66 -12.80 12.61
C ALA A 273 12.37 -13.65 12.44
N GLN A 274 11.20 -13.01 12.43
CA GLN A 274 9.89 -13.65 12.28
C GLN A 274 9.25 -13.38 10.91
N ILE A 275 9.89 -12.59 10.04
CA ILE A 275 9.42 -12.34 8.68
C ILE A 275 10.03 -13.39 7.75
N ALA A 276 9.19 -14.27 7.21
CA ALA A 276 9.62 -15.46 6.47
C ALA A 276 10.47 -15.17 5.22
N ASP A 277 10.27 -14.01 4.59
CA ASP A 277 11.01 -13.57 3.42
C ASP A 277 11.94 -12.39 3.72
N TYR A 278 12.25 -12.08 4.98
CA TYR A 278 13.31 -11.13 5.29
C TYR A 278 14.67 -11.70 4.86
N SER A 279 15.47 -10.88 4.19
CA SER A 279 16.81 -11.24 3.74
C SER A 279 17.68 -10.01 3.55
N LEU A 280 19.00 -10.20 3.70
CA LEU A 280 20.01 -9.20 3.35
C LEU A 280 20.73 -9.55 2.03
N GLU A 281 20.21 -10.51 1.26
CA GLU A 281 20.80 -11.00 0.01
C GLU A 281 21.09 -9.89 -1.00
N GLN A 282 20.23 -8.88 -1.14
CA GLN A 282 20.49 -7.75 -2.04
C GLN A 282 21.72 -6.90 -1.64
N TYR A 283 22.21 -7.04 -0.40
CA TYR A 283 23.40 -6.36 0.11
C TYR A 283 24.61 -7.30 0.25
N GLN A 284 24.36 -8.55 0.64
CA GLN A 284 25.38 -9.52 1.00
C GLN A 284 25.73 -10.47 -0.14
N GLY A 285 24.87 -10.60 -1.15
CA GLY A 285 25.01 -11.60 -2.20
C GLY A 285 24.62 -13.01 -1.76
N ASN A 286 24.87 -13.97 -2.65
CA ASN A 286 24.70 -15.40 -2.42
C ASN A 286 25.91 -16.16 -3.03
N PRO A 287 26.78 -16.80 -2.21
CA PRO A 287 26.69 -16.94 -0.75
C PRO A 287 26.84 -15.60 -0.02
N PRO A 288 26.27 -15.47 1.21
CA PRO A 288 26.24 -14.20 1.92
C PRO A 288 27.64 -13.75 2.37
N GLY A 289 28.03 -12.54 1.98
CA GLY A 289 29.21 -11.82 2.44
C GLY A 289 28.94 -10.86 3.60
N ASP A 290 29.95 -10.05 3.98
CA ASP A 290 29.77 -9.00 5.00
C ASP A 290 28.90 -7.86 4.43
N PRO A 291 27.74 -7.55 5.02
CA PRO A 291 26.84 -6.50 4.53
C PRO A 291 27.49 -5.11 4.52
N ARG A 292 28.49 -4.85 5.37
CA ARG A 292 29.24 -3.59 5.40
C ARG A 292 30.25 -3.48 4.25
N ARG A 293 30.47 -4.57 3.53
CA ARG A 293 31.29 -4.64 2.31
C ARG A 293 30.41 -4.99 1.10
N SER A 294 29.22 -4.39 1.03
CA SER A 294 28.24 -4.65 -0.05
C SER A 294 28.83 -4.51 -1.45
N HIS A 295 29.79 -3.60 -1.64
CA HIS A 295 30.53 -3.44 -2.91
C HIS A 295 31.23 -4.73 -3.39
N SER A 296 31.59 -5.64 -2.48
CA SER A 296 32.24 -6.92 -2.77
C SER A 296 31.30 -8.12 -2.86
N ALA A 297 29.99 -7.92 -2.68
CA ALA A 297 28.99 -8.99 -2.79
C ALA A 297 28.88 -9.54 -4.22
N SER A 298 28.55 -10.84 -4.32
CA SER A 298 28.41 -11.61 -5.56
C SER A 298 27.13 -12.44 -5.55
N TRP A 299 26.48 -12.64 -6.71
CA TRP A 299 25.26 -13.43 -6.83
C TRP A 299 25.52 -14.64 -7.72
N MET A 300 25.61 -15.81 -7.10
CA MET A 300 25.87 -17.04 -7.83
C MET A 300 24.56 -17.67 -8.30
N TRP A 301 24.45 -17.91 -9.61
CA TRP A 301 23.36 -18.67 -10.21
C TRP A 301 23.92 -19.73 -11.15
N ASN A 302 23.59 -21.01 -10.92
CA ASN A 302 24.09 -22.14 -11.72
C ASN A 302 25.63 -22.16 -11.90
N GLY A 303 26.38 -21.71 -10.89
CA GLY A 303 27.84 -21.67 -10.92
C GLY A 303 28.43 -20.44 -11.63
N GLU A 304 27.60 -19.54 -12.14
CA GLU A 304 28.00 -18.27 -12.75
C GLU A 304 27.78 -17.12 -11.77
N ASN A 305 28.70 -16.16 -11.74
CA ASN A 305 28.51 -14.92 -11.01
C ASN A 305 27.70 -13.95 -11.87
N LEU A 306 26.51 -13.59 -11.39
CA LEU A 306 25.63 -12.62 -12.01
C LEU A 306 26.04 -11.21 -11.59
N ASP A 307 25.87 -10.27 -12.51
CA ASP A 307 25.76 -8.86 -12.13
C ASP A 307 24.44 -8.65 -11.38
N PHE A 308 24.42 -7.69 -10.46
CA PHE A 308 23.22 -7.35 -9.71
C PHE A 308 22.23 -6.58 -10.57
#